data_AF-A0A3D3KUA4-F1
#
_entry.id   AF-A0A3D3KUA4-F1
#
_cell.length_a   1.000
_cell.length_b   1.000
_cell.length_c   1.000
_cell.angle_alpha   90.00
_cell.angle_beta   90.00
_cell.angle_gamma   90.00
#
_symmetry.space_group_name_H-M   'P 1'
#
loop_
_entity.id
_entity.type
_entity.pdbx_description
1 polymer ?
#
loop_
_entity_poly.entity_id
_entity_poly.type
_entity_poly.pdbx_seq_one_letter_code
_entity_poly.pdbx_strand_id
1 'polypeptide(L)'
;MSVNAENLTHASVAAGQVVPEPTPEEAAALEKLYEDFESENLIPLWTQIGDLMPMVPSPKAVPHVWRWDDLYPLAARAGDLVPVGRGGERRAIALANPGLAGTPYATPTLWAAIQYL
;
A
#
# COMPACT_ATOMS: atom_id res chain seq x y z
N MET A 1 -4.16 -38.16 -4.69
CA MET A 1 -3.36 -37.26 -3.85
C MET A 1 -4.05 -35.90 -3.87
N SER A 2 -4.72 -35.51 -2.78
CA SER A 2 -5.39 -34.21 -2.70
C SER A 2 -4.34 -33.16 -2.37
N VAL A 3 -4.13 -32.19 -3.26
CA VAL A 3 -3.25 -31.05 -2.99
C VAL A 3 -4.05 -30.09 -2.10
N ASN A 4 -3.70 -30.00 -0.81
CA ASN A 4 -4.29 -29.02 0.09
C ASN A 4 -3.79 -27.62 -0.26
N ALA A 5 -4.71 -26.68 -0.52
CA ALA A 5 -4.42 -25.28 -0.84
C ALA A 5 -3.70 -24.52 0.30
N GLU A 6 -3.62 -25.09 1.49
CA GLU A 6 -3.08 -24.45 2.70
C GLU A 6 -1.54 -24.32 2.74
N ASN A 7 -0.80 -24.92 1.79
CA ASN A 7 0.67 -24.90 1.79
C ASN A 7 1.32 -24.26 0.55
N LEU A 8 0.55 -23.65 -0.36
CA LEU A 8 1.10 -23.01 -1.55
C LEU A 8 1.58 -21.59 -1.21
N THR A 9 2.89 -21.40 -1.24
CA THR A 9 3.57 -20.09 -1.15
C THR A 9 4.54 -19.94 -2.33
N HIS A 10 4.91 -18.70 -2.68
CA HIS A 10 5.97 -18.47 -3.68
C HIS A 10 7.28 -19.19 -3.32
N ALA A 11 7.63 -19.22 -2.03
CA ALA A 11 8.78 -19.95 -1.53
C ALA A 11 8.66 -21.47 -1.76
N SER A 12 7.48 -22.05 -1.57
CA SER A 12 7.26 -23.49 -1.80
C SER A 12 7.39 -23.88 -3.28
N VAL A 13 7.06 -22.97 -4.21
CA VAL A 13 7.22 -23.18 -5.65
C VAL A 13 8.70 -23.05 -6.05
N ALA A 14 9.41 -22.05 -5.51
CA ALA A 14 10.82 -21.82 -5.78
C ALA A 14 11.74 -22.92 -5.21
N ALA A 15 11.40 -23.48 -4.04
CA ALA A 15 12.20 -24.51 -3.36
C ALA A 15 12.39 -25.81 -4.15
N GLY A 16 11.62 -26.04 -5.23
CA GLY A 16 11.80 -27.17 -6.13
C GLY A 16 12.95 -27.00 -7.14
N GLN A 17 13.59 -25.82 -7.20
CA GLN A 17 14.64 -25.52 -8.17
C GLN A 17 16.00 -25.34 -7.48
N VAL A 18 16.98 -26.15 -7.87
CA VAL A 18 18.39 -25.94 -7.48
C VAL A 18 19.00 -24.94 -8.48
N VAL A 19 19.32 -23.74 -8.00
CA VAL A 19 19.98 -22.69 -8.80
C VAL A 19 21.45 -22.64 -8.38
N PRO A 20 22.41 -22.81 -9.32
CA PRO A 20 23.82 -22.67 -9.00
C PRO A 20 24.19 -21.21 -8.69
N GLU A 21 25.20 -21.01 -7.85
CA GLU A 21 25.75 -19.68 -7.59
C GLU A 21 26.37 -19.10 -8.88
N PRO A 22 26.14 -17.81 -9.19
CA PRO A 22 26.72 -17.18 -10.36
C PRO A 22 28.23 -17.10 -10.24
N THR A 23 28.92 -17.29 -11.36
CA THR A 23 30.34 -16.98 -11.49
C THR A 23 30.59 -15.47 -11.34
N PRO A 24 31.83 -15.02 -11.06
CA PRO A 24 32.12 -13.59 -10.96
C PRO A 24 31.78 -12.78 -12.23
N GLU A 25 31.92 -13.40 -13.41
CA GLU A 25 31.56 -12.77 -14.68
C GLU A 25 30.04 -12.62 -14.83
N GLU A 26 29.27 -13.66 -14.48
CA GLU A 26 27.81 -13.62 -14.48
C GLU A 26 27.28 -12.61 -13.45
N ALA A 27 27.91 -12.51 -12.28
CA ALA A 27 27.55 -11.53 -11.26
C ALA A 27 27.74 -10.08 -11.76
N ALA A 28 28.87 -9.79 -12.41
CA ALA A 28 29.12 -8.47 -13.01
C ALA A 28 28.15 -8.16 -14.16
N ALA A 29 27.80 -9.16 -14.96
CA ALA A 29 26.80 -9.01 -16.03
C ALA A 29 25.38 -8.76 -15.46
N LEU A 30 25.02 -9.42 -14.35
CA LEU A 30 23.74 -9.22 -13.64
C LEU A 30 23.65 -7.82 -13.04
N GLU A 31 24.73 -7.32 -12.44
CA GLU A 31 24.78 -5.95 -11.90
C GLU A 31 24.52 -4.92 -13.01
N LYS A 32 25.24 -5.04 -14.13
CA LYS A 32 25.01 -4.17 -15.30
C LYS A 32 23.58 -4.26 -15.83
N LEU A 33 23.00 -5.46 -15.89
CA LEU A 33 21.61 -5.63 -16.32
C LEU A 33 20.63 -4.90 -15.39
N TYR A 34 20.89 -4.87 -14.07
CA TYR A 34 20.04 -4.15 -13.12
C TYR A 34 20.20 -2.64 -13.22
N GLU A 35 21.41 -2.15 -13.50
CA GLU A 35 21.63 -0.73 -13.85
C GLU A 35 20.88 -0.34 -15.13
N ASP A 36 20.96 -1.18 -16.17
CA ASP A 36 20.24 -0.96 -17.44
C ASP A 36 18.71 -0.94 -17.19
N PHE A 37 18.18 -1.83 -16.35
CA PHE A 37 16.76 -1.80 -15.96
C PHE A 37 16.39 -0.50 -15.24
N GLU A 38 17.19 -0.06 -14.27
CA GLU A 38 16.92 1.19 -13.56
C GLU A 38 16.90 2.39 -14.52
N SER A 39 17.85 2.44 -15.47
CA SER A 39 17.92 3.51 -16.47
C SER A 39 16.68 3.60 -17.37
N GLU A 40 15.99 2.46 -17.59
CA GLU A 40 14.78 2.35 -18.40
C GLU A 40 13.49 2.30 -17.55
N ASN A 41 13.57 2.55 -16.24
CA ASN A 41 12.45 2.43 -15.28
C ASN A 41 11.77 1.05 -15.29
N LEU A 42 12.55 -0.01 -15.52
CA LEU A 42 12.09 -1.39 -15.50
C LEU A 42 12.32 -2.01 -14.11
N ILE A 43 11.33 -2.75 -13.62
CA ILE A 43 11.43 -3.48 -12.35
C ILE A 43 11.22 -4.96 -12.64
N PRO A 44 12.26 -5.81 -12.52
CA PRO A 44 12.15 -7.22 -12.85
C PRO A 44 11.31 -7.99 -11.84
N LEU A 45 10.37 -8.81 -12.32
CA LEU A 45 9.42 -9.55 -11.49
C LEU A 45 10.10 -10.41 -10.42
N TRP A 46 11.22 -11.09 -10.73
CA TRP A 46 11.93 -11.97 -9.79
C TRP A 46 12.50 -11.26 -8.56
N THR A 47 12.50 -9.92 -8.54
CA THR A 47 12.84 -9.11 -7.36
C THR A 47 11.63 -8.67 -6.52
N GLN A 48 10.39 -8.90 -7.01
CA GLN A 48 9.15 -8.30 -6.47
C GLN A 48 8.00 -9.29 -6.21
N ILE A 49 8.20 -10.59 -6.45
CA ILE A 49 7.12 -11.60 -6.49
C ILE A 49 6.25 -11.59 -5.22
N GLY A 50 6.87 -11.47 -4.04
CA GLY A 50 6.18 -11.59 -2.75
C GLY A 50 5.12 -10.51 -2.51
N ASP A 51 5.47 -9.25 -2.80
CA ASP A 51 4.60 -8.10 -2.51
C ASP A 51 3.62 -7.81 -3.64
N LEU A 52 4.01 -8.08 -4.90
CA LEU A 52 3.17 -7.80 -6.06
C LEU A 52 2.04 -8.82 -6.23
N MET A 53 2.30 -10.10 -5.91
CA MET A 53 1.36 -11.20 -6.14
C MET A 53 1.07 -11.98 -4.86
N PRO A 54 0.46 -11.36 -3.83
CA PRO A 54 0.19 -12.08 -2.59
C PRO A 54 -0.81 -13.22 -2.85
N MET A 55 -0.66 -14.35 -2.14
CA MET A 55 -1.54 -15.52 -2.30
C MET A 55 -3.00 -15.23 -1.93
N VAL A 56 -3.21 -14.23 -1.06
CA VAL A 56 -4.51 -13.72 -0.64
C VAL A 56 -4.44 -12.19 -0.55
N PRO A 57 -5.57 -11.46 -0.62
CA PRO A 57 -5.56 -10.01 -0.48
C PRO A 57 -4.91 -9.58 0.84
N SER A 58 -3.88 -8.72 0.75
CA SER A 58 -3.20 -8.12 1.90
C SER A 58 -3.27 -6.59 1.82
N PRO A 59 -4.46 -5.99 2.01
CA PRO A 59 -4.62 -4.54 1.91
C PRO A 59 -3.88 -3.84 3.05
N LYS A 60 -3.24 -2.69 2.74
CA LYS A 60 -2.61 -1.84 3.76
C LYS A 60 -3.63 -1.17 4.68
N ALA A 61 -4.84 -0.88 4.18
CA ALA A 61 -5.93 -0.33 4.97
C ALA A 61 -6.35 -1.30 6.07
N VAL A 62 -6.51 -0.78 7.29
CA VAL A 62 -6.93 -1.59 8.45
C VAL A 62 -8.39 -1.29 8.83
N PRO A 63 -9.12 -2.26 9.41
CA PRO A 63 -10.42 -1.97 10.01
C PRO A 63 -10.28 -0.87 11.07
N HIS A 64 -11.09 0.18 10.96
CA HIS A 64 -11.02 1.32 11.86
C HIS A 64 -12.42 1.88 12.13
N VAL A 65 -12.62 2.42 13.33
CA VAL A 65 -13.89 3.00 13.76
C VAL A 65 -13.66 4.45 14.14
N TRP A 66 -14.35 5.36 13.45
CA TRP A 66 -14.45 6.76 13.85
C TRP A 66 -15.78 6.97 14.57
N ARG A 67 -15.74 7.30 15.86
CA ARG A 67 -16.95 7.49 16.67
C ARG A 67 -17.49 8.90 16.49
N TRP A 68 -18.81 9.03 16.30
CA TRP A 68 -19.43 10.34 16.13
C TRP A 68 -19.17 11.29 17.31
N ASP A 69 -19.19 10.76 18.54
CA ASP A 69 -18.95 11.53 19.76
C ASP A 69 -17.54 12.15 19.80
N ASP A 70 -16.56 11.53 19.13
CA ASP A 70 -15.21 12.07 19.01
C ASP A 70 -15.11 13.08 17.85
N LEU A 71 -15.82 12.83 16.75
CA LEU A 71 -15.73 13.62 15.52
C LEU A 71 -16.50 14.93 15.59
N TYR A 72 -17.69 14.93 16.20
CA TYR A 72 -18.58 16.09 16.23
C TYR A 72 -17.94 17.30 16.95
N PRO A 73 -17.34 17.17 18.15
CA PRO A 73 -16.66 18.29 18.79
C PRO A 73 -15.51 18.87 17.96
N LEU A 74 -14.80 18.02 17.21
CA LEU A 74 -13.73 18.45 16.31
C LEU A 74 -14.27 19.25 15.13
N ALA A 75 -15.36 18.78 14.52
CA ALA A 75 -16.00 19.43 13.39
C ALA A 75 -16.64 20.78 13.79
N ALA A 76 -17.31 20.83 14.95
CA ALA A 76 -17.86 22.07 15.50
C ALA A 76 -16.76 23.09 15.81
N ARG A 77 -15.67 22.67 16.46
CA ARG A 77 -14.51 23.53 16.73
C ARG A 77 -13.86 24.05 15.43
N ALA A 78 -13.83 23.24 14.37
CA ALA A 78 -13.39 23.71 13.06
C ALA A 78 -14.35 24.78 12.49
N GLY A 79 -15.64 24.68 12.79
CA GLY A 79 -16.66 25.69 12.51
C GLY A 79 -16.30 27.08 13.03
N ASP A 80 -15.84 27.15 14.28
CA ASP A 80 -15.50 28.40 14.95
C ASP A 80 -14.14 28.97 14.50
N LEU A 81 -13.17 28.09 14.21
CA LEU A 81 -11.77 28.49 14.00
C LEU A 81 -11.38 28.68 12.53
N VAL A 82 -12.07 28.00 11.60
CA VAL A 82 -11.68 27.96 10.19
C VAL A 82 -12.78 28.60 9.35
N PRO A 83 -12.62 29.84 8.86
CA PRO A 83 -13.61 30.44 7.97
C PRO A 83 -13.68 29.66 6.65
N VAL A 84 -14.89 29.52 6.12
CA VAL A 84 -15.09 28.96 4.77
C VAL A 84 -14.41 29.90 3.76
N GLY A 85 -13.53 29.36 2.92
CA GLY A 85 -12.76 30.13 1.94
C GLY A 85 -11.27 30.33 2.25
N ARG A 86 -10.78 29.93 3.44
CA ARG A 86 -9.32 29.89 3.70
C ARG A 86 -8.71 28.61 3.13
N GLY A 87 -8.45 28.61 1.82
CA GLY A 87 -7.67 27.57 1.11
C GLY A 87 -8.47 26.47 0.41
N GLY A 88 -9.78 26.32 0.67
CA GLY A 88 -10.63 25.33 -0.02
C GLY A 88 -12.11 25.73 -0.06
N GLU A 89 -12.88 25.10 -0.98
CA GLU A 89 -14.30 25.38 -1.20
C GLU A 89 -15.21 24.86 -0.07
N ARG A 90 -14.73 23.91 0.75
CA ARG A 90 -15.51 23.19 1.77
C ARG A 90 -14.71 23.02 3.05
N ARG A 91 -15.40 23.06 4.20
CA ARG A 91 -14.85 22.68 5.52
C ARG A 91 -15.12 21.19 5.78
N ALA A 92 -14.50 20.33 4.98
CA ALA A 92 -14.62 18.88 5.07
C ALA A 92 -13.35 18.26 5.67
N ILE A 93 -13.52 17.35 6.63
CA ILE A 93 -12.44 16.67 7.35
C ILE A 93 -12.43 15.21 6.92
N ALA A 94 -11.37 14.79 6.24
CA ALA A 94 -11.25 13.44 5.72
C ALA A 94 -11.06 12.40 6.83
N LEU A 95 -11.70 11.23 6.67
CA LEU A 95 -11.47 10.06 7.51
C LEU A 95 -10.26 9.30 6.98
N ALA A 96 -9.08 9.56 7.56
CA ALA A 96 -7.83 8.94 7.13
C ALA A 96 -7.61 7.57 7.81
N ASN A 97 -7.56 6.51 7.02
CA ASN A 97 -7.26 5.17 7.52
C ASN A 97 -5.80 5.09 7.99
N PRO A 98 -5.51 4.65 9.23
CA PRO A 98 -4.15 4.61 9.75
C PRO A 98 -3.21 3.66 9.00
N GLY A 99 -3.76 2.70 8.25
CA GLY A 99 -2.99 1.80 7.39
C GLY A 99 -2.56 2.40 6.05
N LEU A 100 -3.08 3.58 5.66
CA LEU A 100 -2.83 4.20 4.35
C LEU A 100 -1.80 5.35 4.39
N ALA A 101 -0.82 5.24 5.30
CA ALA A 101 0.39 6.08 5.33
C ALA A 101 0.14 7.61 5.26
N GLY A 102 -0.90 8.10 5.96
CA GLY A 102 -1.21 9.53 6.04
C GLY A 102 -1.94 10.11 4.82
N THR A 103 -2.32 9.29 3.84
CA THR A 103 -3.21 9.73 2.76
C THR A 103 -4.63 10.01 3.29
N PRO A 104 -5.38 10.96 2.71
CA PRO A 104 -6.69 11.36 3.23
C PRO A 104 -7.82 10.39 2.81
N TYR A 105 -7.57 9.09 2.74
CA TYR A 105 -8.54 8.10 2.27
C TYR A 105 -9.04 7.18 3.38
N ALA A 106 -10.32 6.82 3.33
CA ALA A 106 -10.94 5.88 4.27
C ALA A 106 -10.65 4.43 3.88
N THR A 107 -10.54 4.17 2.57
CA THR A 107 -10.17 2.88 1.97
C THR A 107 -9.23 3.13 0.79
N PRO A 108 -8.61 2.09 0.18
CA PRO A 108 -7.76 2.29 -0.99
C PRO A 108 -8.46 2.92 -2.20
N THR A 109 -9.79 2.98 -2.21
CA THR A 109 -10.60 3.44 -3.36
C THR A 109 -11.62 4.53 -3.01
N LEU A 110 -11.86 4.82 -1.72
CA LEU A 110 -12.89 5.76 -1.28
C LEU A 110 -12.34 6.88 -0.41
N TRP A 111 -12.77 8.10 -0.71
CA TRP A 111 -12.69 9.26 0.16
C TRP A 111 -14.00 9.42 0.93
N ALA A 112 -13.91 9.61 2.24
CA ALA A 112 -15.05 9.90 3.10
C ALA A 112 -14.67 11.04 4.05
N ALA A 113 -15.64 11.90 4.36
CA ALA A 113 -15.40 13.06 5.21
C ALA A 113 -16.64 13.48 5.96
N ILE A 114 -16.42 14.20 7.06
CA ILE A 114 -17.45 14.96 7.77
C ILE A 114 -17.30 16.42 7.38
N GLN A 115 -18.40 17.05 6.96
CA GLN A 115 -18.45 18.48 6.66
C GLN A 115 -19.37 19.17 7.66
N TYR A 116 -18.92 20.29 8.21
CA TYR A 116 -19.68 21.13 9.15
C TYR A 116 -19.86 22.53 8.57
N LEU A 117 -21.12 22.95 8.43
CA LEU A 117 -21.52 24.25 7.87
C LEU A 117 -22.02 25.17 8.97
#